data_AF-A0A927NZR7-F1
#
_entry.id   AF-A0A927NZR7-F1
#
_cell.length_a   1.000
_cell.length_b   1.000
_cell.length_c   1.000
_cell.angle_alpha   90.00
_cell.angle_beta   90.00
_cell.angle_gamma   90.00
#
_symmetry.space_group_name_H-M   'P 1'
#
loop_
_entity.id
_entity.type
_entity.pdbx_description
1 polymer ?
#
loop_
_entity_poly.entity_id
_entity_poly.type
_entity_poly.pdbx_seq_one_letter_code
_entity_poly.pdbx_strand_id
1 'polypeptide(L)' 'MHCPYCETEMIKGYLNCGAALFSERKHKLSLLPDGKERYALRLLSPMFSPHHVEAYCCPKCKKLVIETEKYENNL' A
#
# COMPACT_ATOMS: atom_id res chain seq x y z
N MET A 1 -0.01 16.71 -1.97
CA MET A 1 0.74 16.26 -3.16
C MET A 1 -0.12 16.42 -4.40
N HIS A 2 0.46 16.56 -5.59
CA HIS A 2 -0.28 16.57 -6.86
C HIS A 2 -0.27 15.18 -7.51
N CYS A 3 -1.37 14.82 -8.18
CA CYS A 3 -1.47 13.54 -8.87
C CYS A 3 -0.48 13.47 -10.05
N PRO A 4 0.42 12.48 -10.13
CA PRO A 4 1.44 12.43 -11.18
C PRO A 4 0.87 12.12 -12.58
N TYR A 5 -0.45 11.89 -12.70
CA TYR A 5 -1.10 11.54 -13.96
C TYR A 5 -2.03 12.62 -14.50
N CYS A 6 -2.53 13.52 -13.66
CA CYS A 6 -3.51 14.55 -14.07
C CYS A 6 -3.33 15.87 -13.34
N GLU A 7 -2.27 16.00 -12.53
CA GLU A 7 -1.83 17.19 -11.81
C GLU A 7 -2.83 17.76 -10.80
N THR A 8 -4.00 17.14 -10.64
CA THR A 8 -5.00 17.52 -9.65
C THR A 8 -4.45 17.32 -8.24
N GLU A 9 -4.70 18.26 -7.33
CA GLU A 9 -4.39 18.13 -5.91
C GLU A 9 -5.03 16.86 -5.33
N MET A 10 -4.24 16.09 -4.59
CA MET A 10 -4.69 14.83 -4.01
C MET A 10 -5.14 15.01 -2.55
N ILE A 11 -6.18 14.27 -2.18
CA ILE A 11 -6.73 14.26 -0.82
C ILE A 11 -5.84 13.38 0.06
N LYS A 12 -5.24 13.96 1.10
CA LYS A 12 -4.51 13.21 2.13
C LYS A 12 -5.51 12.46 3.01
N GLY A 13 -5.19 11.21 3.37
CA GLY A 13 -5.99 10.41 4.27
C GLY A 13 -5.32 9.09 4.60
N TYR A 14 -6.13 8.07 4.86
CA TYR A 14 -5.67 6.75 5.26
C TYR A 14 -6.38 5.65 4.45
N LEU A 15 -5.61 4.67 3.98
CA LEU A 15 -6.15 3.40 3.52
C LEU A 15 -6.38 2.50 4.74
N ASN A 16 -7.63 2.29 5.10
CA ASN A 16 -8.01 1.33 6.15
C ASN A 16 -8.03 -0.07 5.55
N CYS A 17 -7.13 -0.94 5.99
CA CYS A 17 -6.99 -2.31 5.47
C CYS A 17 -6.55 -3.26 6.58
N GLY A 18 -6.83 -4.57 6.42
CA GLY A 18 -6.28 -5.59 7.32
C GLY A 18 -4.80 -5.85 7.02
N ALA A 19 -4.44 -7.09 6.73
CA ALA A 19 -3.15 -7.37 6.10
C ALA A 19 -3.17 -6.93 4.64
N ALA A 20 -2.09 -6.29 4.17
CA ALA A 20 -1.91 -5.96 2.76
C ALA A 20 -0.49 -6.29 2.30
N LEU A 21 -0.41 -6.89 1.12
CA LEU A 21 0.83 -7.25 0.44
C LEU A 21 0.78 -6.68 -0.97
N PHE A 22 1.75 -5.84 -1.31
CA PHE A 22 2.07 -5.58 -2.71
C PHE A 22 3.13 -6.60 -3.14
N SER A 23 2.87 -7.30 -4.24
CA SER A 23 3.77 -8.28 -4.82
C SER A 23 3.55 -8.28 -6.35
N GLU A 24 4.60 -8.65 -7.08
CA GLU A 24 4.52 -8.85 -8.54
C GLU A 24 3.67 -10.07 -8.93
N ARG A 25 3.25 -10.90 -7.95
CA ARG A 25 2.37 -12.05 -8.17
C ARG A 25 1.09 -11.97 -7.35
N LYS A 26 0.07 -12.69 -7.86
CA LYS A 26 -1.19 -12.89 -7.16
C LYS A 26 -1.08 -14.06 -6.19
N HIS A 27 -1.20 -13.77 -4.90
CA HIS A 27 -1.34 -14.78 -3.86
C HIS A 27 -2.77 -15.31 -3.79
N LYS A 28 -2.93 -16.62 -3.61
CA LYS A 28 -4.25 -17.28 -3.52
C LYS A 28 -4.64 -17.75 -2.12
N LEU A 29 -3.67 -17.93 -1.23
CA LEU A 29 -3.87 -18.61 0.06
C LEU A 29 -3.41 -17.78 1.27
N SER A 30 -2.37 -16.97 1.14
CA SER A 30 -1.81 -16.17 2.23
C SER A 30 -1.29 -14.83 1.74
N LEU A 31 -1.21 -13.82 2.60
CA LEU A 31 -0.51 -12.56 2.34
C LEU A 31 0.89 -12.52 2.99
N LEU A 32 1.48 -13.70 3.17
CA LEU A 32 2.88 -13.85 3.59
C LEU A 32 3.75 -13.90 2.33
N PRO A 33 4.81 -13.08 2.24
CA PRO A 33 5.82 -13.23 1.19
C PRO A 33 6.39 -14.65 1.22
N ASP A 34 6.62 -15.25 0.04
CA ASP A 34 7.29 -16.54 -0.10
C ASP A 34 8.66 -16.37 -0.81
N GLY A 35 9.48 -17.42 -0.79
CA GLY A 35 10.82 -17.39 -1.40
C GLY A 35 10.83 -17.26 -2.94
N LYS A 36 9.66 -17.17 -3.59
CA LYS A 36 9.55 -16.95 -5.04
C LYS A 36 9.24 -15.48 -5.35
N GLU A 37 9.13 -14.62 -4.34
CA GLU A 37 8.97 -13.18 -4.53
C GLU A 37 10.27 -12.53 -4.99
N ARG A 38 10.23 -11.89 -6.16
CA ARG A 38 11.29 -10.96 -6.57
C ARG A 38 11.17 -9.63 -5.83
N TYR A 39 9.95 -9.14 -5.65
CA TYR A 39 9.64 -7.97 -4.84
C TYR A 39 8.32 -8.15 -4.09
N ALA A 40 8.37 -7.90 -2.79
CA ALA A 40 7.25 -7.90 -1.88
C ALA A 40 7.39 -6.75 -0.88
N LEU A 41 6.35 -5.94 -0.78
CA LEU A 41 6.21 -4.92 0.24
C LEU A 41 5.03 -5.29 1.13
N ARG A 42 5.32 -5.55 2.40
CA ARG A 42 4.32 -5.95 3.37
C ARG A 42 3.90 -4.76 4.23
N LEU A 43 2.65 -4.35 4.12
CA LEU A 43 2.07 -3.32 4.97
C LEU A 43 1.68 -4.00 6.29
N LEU A 44 2.57 -3.93 7.28
CA LEU A 44 2.48 -4.61 8.57
C LEU A 44 1.23 -4.19 9.35
N SER A 45 0.46 -5.17 9.84
CA SER A 45 -0.66 -4.92 10.74
C SER A 45 -0.14 -4.71 12.17
N PRO A 46 -0.41 -3.56 12.83
CA PRO A 46 -0.23 -3.45 14.27
C PRO A 46 -1.11 -4.47 15.02
N MET A 47 -0.62 -4.96 16.15
CA MET A 47 -1.25 -6.02 16.95
C MET A 47 -2.50 -5.53 17.72
N PHE A 48 -2.60 -4.21 17.98
CA PHE A 48 -3.57 -3.64 18.92
C PHE A 48 -4.44 -2.51 18.34
N SER A 49 -4.47 -2.33 17.02
CA SER A 49 -5.30 -1.30 16.39
C SER A 49 -5.73 -1.67 14.98
N PRO A 50 -6.84 -1.09 14.47
CA PRO A 50 -7.19 -1.18 13.06
C PRO A 50 -6.05 -0.65 12.21
N HIS A 51 -5.54 -1.52 11.32
CA HIS A 51 -4.42 -1.16 10.47
C HIS A 51 -4.85 -0.13 9.44
N HIS A 52 -4.03 0.91 9.32
CA HIS A 52 -4.23 1.98 8.37
C HIS A 52 -2.88 2.49 7.86
N VAL A 53 -2.85 2.84 6.59
CA VAL A 53 -1.65 3.34 5.92
C VAL A 53 -1.90 4.75 5.41
N GLU A 54 -0.99 5.68 5.69
CA GLU A 54 -1.05 7.02 5.12
C GLU A 54 -1.06 6.93 3.60
N ALA A 55 -1.97 7.67 2.99
CA ALA A 55 -2.16 7.64 1.55
C ALA A 55 -2.72 8.96 1.04
N TYR A 56 -2.61 9.13 -0.26
CA TYR A 56 -3.23 10.23 -0.98
C TYR A 56 -4.11 9.66 -2.09
N CYS A 57 -5.34 10.16 -2.19
CA CYS A 57 -6.30 9.76 -3.22
C CYS A 57 -6.54 10.90 -4.20
N CYS A 58 -6.34 10.65 -5.49
CA CYS A 58 -6.72 11.60 -6.51
C CYS A 58 -8.24 11.55 -6.75
N PRO A 59 -9.00 12.63 -6.49
CA PRO A 59 -10.45 12.62 -6.63
C PRO A 59 -10.90 12.47 -8.10
N LYS A 60 -10.05 12.83 -9.06
CA LYS A 60 -10.31 12.74 -10.51
C LYS A 60 -9.98 11.36 -11.08
N CYS A 61 -8.74 10.92 -10.96
CA CYS A 61 -8.27 9.65 -11.55
C CYS A 61 -8.56 8.40 -10.71
N LYS A 62 -9.00 8.57 -9.46
CA LYS A 62 -9.22 7.48 -8.49
C LYS A 62 -7.97 6.62 -8.21
N LYS A 63 -6.79 7.18 -8.49
CA LYS A 63 -5.49 6.56 -8.19
C LYS A 63 -5.06 6.90 -6.77
N LEU A 64 -4.42 5.94 -6.12
CA LEU A 64 -3.87 6.06 -4.77
C LEU A 64 -2.34 6.10 -4.84
N VAL A 65 -1.74 6.94 -4.01
CA VAL A 65 -0.33 6.85 -3.64
C VAL A 65 -0.30 6.48 -2.16
N ILE A 66 0.41 5.40 -1.82
CA ILE A 66 0.51 4.87 -0.46
C ILE A 66 1.91 5.21 0.04
N GLU A 67 2.01 5.76 1.24
CA GLU A 67 3.30 6.05 1.88
C GLU A 67 3.87 4.79 2.51
N THR A 68 5.02 4.35 2.02
CA THR A 68 5.57 3.03 2.35
C THR A 68 6.93 3.06 3.03
N GLU A 69 7.50 4.24 3.29
CA GLU A 69 8.86 4.42 3.83
C GLU A 69 9.10 3.64 5.14
N LYS A 70 8.07 3.51 5.98
CA LYS A 70 8.13 2.81 7.27
C LYS A 70 7.97 1.29 7.20
N TYR A 71 7.81 0.71 6.01
CA TYR A 71 7.53 -0.72 5.86
C TYR A 71 8.69 -1.46 5.20
N GLU A 72 8.91 -2.68 5.66
CA GLU A 72 9.94 -3.56 5.11
C GLU A 72 9.56 -4.10 3.74
N ASN A 73 10.56 -4.19 2.88
CA ASN A 73 10.50 -4.91 1.62
C ASN A 73 11.71 -5.85 1.52
N ASN A 74 11.67 -6.77 0.56
CA ASN A 74 12.70 -7.81 0.38
C ASN A 74 13.81 -7.45 -0.63
N LEU A 75 14.02 -6.16 -0.91
CA LEU A 75 15.18 -5.65 -1.67
C LEU A 75 16.27 -5.11 -0.73
#